data_AF-A0A1C5Z394-F1
#
_entry.id   AF-A0A1C5Z394-F1
#
_cell.length_a   1.000
_cell.length_b   1.000
_cell.length_c   1.000
_cell.angle_alpha   90.00
_cell.angle_beta   90.00
_cell.angle_gamma   90.00
#
_symmetry.space_group_name_H-M   'P 1'
#
loop_
_entity.id
_entity.type
_entity.pdbx_description
1 polymer ?
#
loop_
_entity_poly.entity_id
_entity_poly.type
_entity_poly.pdbx_seq_one_letter_code
_entity_poly.pdbx_strand_id
1 'polypeptide(L)'
;MTNKLFNVPMPTRAQEIQNKAYDYQVLGFLQCQSNFENLQDHGYERNTLYGESFIYFNKLDFGGYGMKNNSTFSKKIAKMLKIEDSLIDTEIRFDELIYKIDFAKDGKYFVTIPQPMLKELVTCTKSNVIKTYCVLCYMLQNGAKQISNIKLRELTGVSSDNTMDTIIKVLVKLGYIKRTLKPLGKTKISKDGCRMVEYIINEYEYTLCSYDEWKQLTNKA
;
A
#
# COMPACT_ATOMS: atom_id res chain seq x y z
N MET A 1 28.70 -0.92 8.55
CA MET A 1 27.69 -1.46 7.61
C MET A 1 26.83 -0.30 7.14
N THR A 2 26.85 0.03 5.85
CA THR A 2 25.91 0.99 5.27
C THR A 2 24.51 0.38 5.35
N ASN A 3 23.69 0.83 6.30
CA ASN A 3 22.27 0.49 6.40
C ASN A 3 21.55 1.01 5.13
N LYS A 4 21.63 0.25 4.04
CA LYS A 4 20.91 0.56 2.82
C LYS A 4 19.43 0.42 3.13
N LEU A 5 18.67 1.50 2.93
CA LEU A 5 17.23 1.47 3.16
C LEU A 5 16.60 0.45 2.22
N PHE A 6 16.05 -0.62 2.79
CA PHE A 6 15.41 -1.67 2.04
C PHE A 6 13.99 -1.24 1.63
N ASN A 7 13.66 -1.29 0.35
CA ASN A 7 12.35 -0.94 -0.19
C ASN A 7 11.59 -2.18 -0.66
N VAL A 8 10.35 -2.32 -0.22
CA VAL A 8 9.50 -3.48 -0.42
C VAL A 8 8.42 -3.18 -1.46
N PRO A 9 8.21 -4.05 -2.46
CA PRO A 9 7.18 -3.84 -3.46
C PRO A 9 5.78 -4.15 -2.92
N MET A 10 4.81 -3.32 -3.32
CA MET A 10 3.39 -3.52 -3.07
C MET A 10 2.60 -3.37 -4.37
N PRO A 11 1.70 -4.33 -4.68
CA PRO A 11 0.90 -4.30 -5.91
C PRO A 11 -0.09 -3.13 -5.90
N THR A 12 -0.40 -2.60 -7.08
CA THR A 12 -1.30 -1.43 -7.26
C THR A 12 -2.25 -1.56 -8.44
N ARG A 13 -2.36 -2.73 -9.08
CA ARG A 13 -3.33 -2.91 -10.17
C ARG A 13 -4.73 -2.69 -9.62
N ALA A 14 -5.57 -1.99 -10.38
CA ALA A 14 -6.92 -1.63 -9.93
C ALA A 14 -7.75 -2.87 -9.51
N GLN A 15 -7.64 -3.96 -10.26
CA GLN A 15 -8.33 -5.23 -9.97
C GLN A 15 -7.93 -5.81 -8.60
N GLU A 16 -6.68 -5.67 -8.18
CA GLU A 16 -6.18 -6.18 -6.91
C GLU A 16 -6.54 -5.24 -5.75
N ILE A 17 -6.34 -3.93 -5.95
CA ILE A 17 -6.66 -2.90 -4.96
C ILE A 17 -8.15 -2.94 -4.61
N GLN A 18 -9.03 -3.00 -5.61
CA GLN A 18 -10.48 -2.96 -5.39
C GLN A 18 -11.05 -4.29 -4.88
N ASN A 19 -10.38 -5.41 -5.14
CA ASN A 19 -10.86 -6.72 -4.71
C ASN A 19 -10.73 -6.88 -3.19
N LYS A 20 -11.88 -7.08 -2.53
CA LYS A 20 -12.00 -7.23 -1.07
C LYS A 20 -11.39 -8.54 -0.54
N ALA A 21 -11.19 -9.53 -1.40
CA ALA A 21 -10.53 -10.78 -1.04
C ALA A 21 -9.01 -10.58 -0.83
N TYR A 22 -8.39 -9.60 -1.50
CA TYR A 22 -7.01 -9.21 -1.21
C TYR A 22 -6.92 -8.40 0.09
N ASP A 23 -6.27 -9.01 1.08
CA ASP A 23 -5.93 -8.36 2.34
C ASP A 23 -4.51 -7.79 2.26
N TYR A 24 -4.40 -6.46 2.14
CA TYR A 24 -3.12 -5.76 2.00
C TYR A 24 -2.30 -5.74 3.28
N GLN A 25 -2.91 -6.04 4.44
CA GLN A 25 -2.16 -6.25 5.67
C GLN A 25 -1.41 -7.58 5.61
N VAL A 26 -2.05 -8.63 5.09
CA VAL A 26 -1.41 -9.93 4.83
C VAL A 26 -0.35 -9.82 3.74
N LEU A 27 -0.65 -9.15 2.61
CA LEU A 27 0.34 -8.94 1.55
C LEU A 27 1.56 -8.16 2.07
N GLY A 28 1.34 -7.05 2.76
CA GLY A 28 2.42 -6.25 3.32
C GLY A 28 3.24 -7.03 4.36
N PHE A 29 2.57 -7.84 5.20
CA PHE A 29 3.25 -8.73 6.14
C PHE A 29 4.19 -9.70 5.43
N LEU A 30 3.66 -10.43 4.44
CA LEU A 30 4.48 -11.38 3.70
C LEU A 30 5.61 -10.69 2.94
N GLN A 31 5.35 -9.55 2.32
CA GLN A 31 6.37 -8.80 1.59
C GLN A 31 7.49 -8.29 2.51
N CYS A 32 7.17 -7.82 3.72
CA CYS A 32 8.18 -7.44 4.72
C CYS A 32 9.01 -8.61 5.26
N GLN A 33 8.45 -9.83 5.24
CA GLN A 33 9.09 -11.07 5.65
C GLN A 33 9.76 -11.81 4.48
N SER A 34 9.58 -11.31 3.26
CA SER A 34 10.14 -11.95 2.08
C SER A 34 11.65 -11.78 2.03
N ASN A 35 12.34 -12.80 1.54
CA ASN A 35 13.80 -12.88 1.44
C ASN A 35 14.39 -11.92 0.40
N PHE A 36 13.87 -10.70 0.25
CA PHE A 36 14.41 -9.76 -0.73
C PHE A 36 15.86 -9.37 -0.40
N GLU A 37 16.27 -9.36 0.88
CA GLU A 37 17.67 -9.12 1.26
C GLU A 37 18.55 -10.39 1.31
N ASN A 38 18.00 -11.54 1.69
CA ASN A 38 18.78 -12.75 2.05
C ASN A 38 19.20 -13.66 0.89
N LEU A 39 19.02 -13.24 -0.36
CA LEU A 39 19.39 -14.08 -1.52
C LEU A 39 20.91 -14.13 -1.76
N GLN A 40 21.71 -13.26 -1.12
CA GLN A 40 23.17 -13.26 -1.30
C GLN A 40 23.90 -14.40 -0.58
N ASP A 41 23.42 -14.88 0.57
CA ASP A 41 24.19 -15.84 1.41
C ASP A 41 23.96 -17.32 1.07
N HIS A 42 23.05 -17.63 0.13
CA HIS A 42 22.70 -19.02 -0.21
C HIS A 42 22.78 -19.32 -1.72
N GLY A 43 23.47 -18.49 -2.50
CA GLY A 43 23.64 -18.72 -3.95
C GLY A 43 22.34 -18.63 -4.74
N TYR A 44 21.29 -18.02 -4.18
CA TYR A 44 20.04 -17.81 -4.89
C TYR A 44 20.14 -16.52 -5.71
N GLU A 45 19.94 -16.63 -7.01
CA GLU A 45 19.89 -15.49 -7.92
C GLU A 45 18.84 -14.47 -7.44
N ARG A 46 19.15 -13.18 -7.60
CA ARG A 46 18.23 -12.09 -7.30
C ARG A 46 16.88 -12.35 -7.97
N ASN A 47 15.86 -12.75 -7.21
CA ASN A 47 14.48 -12.88 -7.69
C ASN A 47 13.80 -11.54 -8.04
N THR A 48 14.56 -10.44 -8.10
CA THR A 48 14.06 -9.12 -8.47
C THR A 48 13.85 -8.93 -9.97
N LEU A 49 14.26 -9.88 -10.82
CA LEU A 49 14.15 -9.74 -12.27
C LEU A 49 12.73 -9.98 -12.82
N TYR A 50 11.82 -10.59 -12.04
CA TYR A 50 10.50 -11.02 -12.56
C TYR A 50 9.28 -10.55 -11.76
N GLY A 51 9.43 -9.64 -10.79
CA GLY A 51 8.26 -9.13 -10.05
C GLY A 51 7.72 -10.12 -9.00
N GLU A 52 8.55 -11.05 -8.53
CA GLU A 52 8.14 -12.12 -7.61
C GLU A 52 8.94 -12.08 -6.29
N SER A 53 8.27 -12.37 -5.17
CA SER A 53 8.86 -12.52 -3.84
C SER A 53 8.56 -13.92 -3.28
N PHE A 54 9.48 -14.51 -2.52
CA PHE A 54 9.30 -15.84 -1.93
C PHE A 54 9.47 -15.80 -0.41
N ILE A 55 8.60 -16.52 0.31
CA ILE A 55 8.62 -16.65 1.76
C ILE A 55 8.37 -18.09 2.18
N TYR A 56 9.24 -18.65 2.99
CA TYR A 56 9.03 -19.95 3.61
C TYR A 56 8.04 -19.84 4.77
N PHE A 57 7.00 -20.67 4.78
CA PHE A 57 5.94 -20.63 5.79
C PHE A 57 6.49 -20.78 7.23
N ASN A 58 7.44 -21.69 7.43
CA ASN A 58 8.08 -21.94 8.73
C ASN A 58 8.97 -20.79 9.22
N LYS A 59 9.30 -19.81 8.37
CA LYS A 59 10.10 -18.62 8.71
C LYS A 59 9.24 -17.39 9.03
N LEU A 60 7.91 -17.52 9.01
CA LEU A 60 7.01 -16.41 9.33
C LEU A 60 7.05 -16.06 10.82
N ASP A 61 7.57 -14.87 11.13
CA ASP A 61 7.45 -14.28 12.46
C ASP A 61 6.18 -13.43 12.58
N PHE A 62 5.15 -14.00 13.22
CA PHE A 62 3.89 -13.33 13.49
C PHE A 62 3.96 -12.31 14.63
N GLY A 63 4.94 -12.43 15.53
CA GLY A 63 5.09 -11.58 16.71
C GLY A 63 5.45 -10.14 16.36
N GLY A 64 6.31 -9.96 15.36
CA GLY A 64 6.83 -8.65 14.95
C GLY A 64 5.89 -7.72 14.17
N TYR A 65 4.67 -8.17 13.82
CA TYR A 65 3.78 -7.47 12.87
C TYR A 65 2.33 -7.31 13.36
N GLY A 66 2.07 -7.51 14.65
CA GLY A 66 0.73 -7.36 15.24
C GLY A 66 -0.30 -8.40 14.76
N MET A 67 0.11 -9.39 13.97
CA MET A 67 -0.71 -10.52 13.54
C MET A 67 -0.80 -11.56 14.65
N LYS A 68 -1.56 -11.24 15.71
CA LYS A 68 -1.64 -12.04 16.94
C LYS A 68 -2.27 -13.44 16.78
N ASN A 69 -2.86 -13.76 15.63
CA ASN A 69 -3.61 -15.00 15.45
C ASN A 69 -3.32 -15.66 14.10
N ASN A 70 -2.56 -16.76 14.16
CA ASN A 70 -2.22 -17.61 13.02
C ASN A 70 -3.50 -18.07 12.28
N SER A 71 -4.60 -18.38 12.98
CA SER A 71 -5.85 -18.78 12.33
C SER A 71 -6.50 -17.69 11.48
N THR A 72 -6.40 -16.42 11.89
CA THR A 72 -6.92 -15.29 11.10
C THR A 72 -6.08 -15.08 9.85
N PHE A 73 -4.75 -15.20 9.98
CA PHE A 73 -3.84 -15.16 8.85
C PHE A 73 -4.14 -16.28 7.85
N SER A 74 -4.18 -17.55 8.30
CA SER A 74 -4.49 -18.70 7.45
C SER A 74 -5.82 -18.55 6.72
N LYS A 75 -6.87 -18.06 7.40
CA LYS A 75 -8.18 -17.80 6.78
C LYS A 75 -8.11 -16.74 5.68
N LYS A 76 -7.31 -15.68 5.86
CA LYS A 76 -7.16 -14.62 4.86
C LYS A 76 -6.34 -15.10 3.67
N ILE A 77 -5.21 -15.78 3.91
CA ILE A 77 -4.40 -16.40 2.86
C ILE A 77 -5.23 -17.40 2.04
N ALA A 78 -5.99 -18.28 2.70
CA ALA A 78 -6.85 -19.24 2.01
C ALA A 78 -7.93 -18.58 1.14
N LYS A 79 -8.38 -17.36 1.48
CA LYS A 79 -9.28 -16.58 0.61
C LYS A 79 -8.54 -16.00 -0.59
N MET A 80 -7.32 -15.53 -0.39
CA MET A 80 -6.50 -14.95 -1.46
C MET A 80 -6.07 -16.01 -2.48
N LEU A 81 -5.67 -17.20 -2.03
CA LEU A 81 -5.32 -18.35 -2.89
C LEU A 81 -6.48 -18.84 -3.77
N LYS A 82 -7.73 -18.51 -3.43
CA LYS A 82 -8.92 -18.89 -4.21
C LYS A 82 -9.29 -17.88 -5.30
N ILE A 83 -8.57 -16.76 -5.39
CA ILE A 83 -8.79 -15.74 -6.41
C ILE A 83 -8.24 -16.28 -7.74
N GLU A 84 -9.06 -16.25 -8.79
CA GLU A 84 -8.57 -16.50 -10.15
C GLU A 84 -7.44 -15.50 -10.46
N ASP A 85 -6.32 -16.00 -10.96
CA ASP A 85 -5.11 -15.19 -11.18
C ASP A 85 -4.53 -14.55 -9.90
N SER A 86 -4.61 -15.26 -8.77
CA SER A 86 -4.08 -14.83 -7.47
C SER A 86 -2.63 -14.27 -7.54
N LEU A 87 -2.39 -13.17 -6.82
CA LEU A 87 -1.04 -12.64 -6.56
C LEU A 87 -0.21 -13.54 -5.64
N ILE A 88 -0.85 -14.47 -4.94
CA ILE A 88 -0.18 -15.43 -4.07
C ILE A 88 -0.38 -16.83 -4.64
N ASP A 89 0.72 -17.57 -4.72
CA ASP A 89 0.72 -19.00 -5.00
C ASP A 89 1.46 -19.76 -3.89
N THR A 90 1.25 -21.07 -3.82
CA THR A 90 1.93 -21.97 -2.89
C THR A 90 2.68 -23.05 -3.66
N GLU A 91 3.95 -23.24 -3.30
CA GLU A 91 4.79 -24.30 -3.85
C GLU A 91 5.40 -25.11 -2.70
N ILE A 92 5.58 -26.42 -2.88
CA ILE A 92 6.39 -27.24 -1.98
C ILE A 92 7.78 -27.38 -2.60
N ARG A 93 8.82 -26.93 -1.90
CA ARG A 93 10.22 -27.19 -2.27
C ARG A 93 10.95 -27.76 -1.08
N PHE A 94 11.68 -28.86 -1.28
CA PHE A 94 12.45 -29.53 -0.23
C PHE A 94 11.61 -29.83 1.03
N ASP A 95 10.38 -30.32 0.83
CA ASP A 95 9.38 -30.58 1.90
C ASP A 95 8.94 -29.34 2.71
N GLU A 96 9.28 -28.13 2.26
CA GLU A 96 8.85 -26.87 2.86
C GLU A 96 7.79 -26.17 2.01
N LEU A 97 6.74 -25.67 2.67
CA LEU A 97 5.72 -24.83 2.03
C LEU A 97 6.26 -23.41 1.83
N ILE A 98 6.23 -22.94 0.58
CA ILE A 98 6.66 -21.60 0.18
C ILE A 98 5.46 -20.82 -0.35
N TYR A 99 5.32 -19.57 0.09
CA TYR A 99 4.47 -18.58 -0.55
C TYR A 99 5.26 -17.83 -1.61
N LYS A 100 4.75 -17.86 -2.85
CA LYS A 100 5.21 -17.05 -3.96
C LYS A 100 4.27 -15.86 -4.12
N ILE A 101 4.79 -14.64 -4.17
CA ILE A 101 4.02 -13.42 -4.37
C ILE A 101 4.44 -12.80 -5.68
N ASP A 102 3.56 -12.85 -6.66
CA ASP A 102 3.71 -12.11 -7.90
C ASP A 102 3.12 -10.71 -7.72
N PHE A 103 3.97 -9.74 -7.37
CA PHE A 103 3.56 -8.37 -7.10
C PHE A 103 3.53 -7.49 -8.34
N ALA A 104 4.03 -7.99 -9.47
CA ALA A 104 4.13 -7.25 -10.72
C ALA A 104 4.01 -8.17 -11.93
N LYS A 105 2.88 -8.90 -12.05
CA LYS A 105 2.54 -9.77 -13.20
C LYS A 105 2.92 -9.20 -14.57
N ASP A 106 2.70 -7.89 -14.74
CA ASP A 106 2.94 -7.16 -15.99
C ASP A 106 4.16 -6.20 -15.93
N GLY A 107 4.95 -6.26 -14.86
CA GLY A 107 6.12 -5.41 -14.60
C GLY A 107 5.82 -3.92 -14.34
N LYS A 108 4.55 -3.51 -14.28
CA LYS A 108 4.15 -2.08 -14.32
C LYS A 108 3.37 -1.56 -13.13
N TYR A 109 2.58 -2.40 -12.45
CA TYR A 109 1.57 -1.96 -11.48
C TYR A 109 1.97 -2.24 -10.04
N PHE A 110 3.08 -1.65 -9.58
CA PHE A 110 3.50 -1.73 -8.19
C PHE A 110 4.14 -0.42 -7.73
N VAL A 111 4.20 -0.24 -6.41
CA VAL A 111 4.97 0.81 -5.75
C VAL A 111 5.97 0.19 -4.80
N THR A 112 7.06 0.88 -4.50
CA THR A 112 8.02 0.44 -3.49
C THR A 112 7.93 1.33 -2.26
N ILE A 113 7.86 0.73 -1.08
CA ILE A 113 7.75 1.42 0.21
C ILE A 113 8.92 1.02 1.09
N PRO A 114 9.59 1.94 1.80
CA PRO A 114 10.62 1.59 2.78
C PRO A 114 10.10 0.54 3.78
N GLN A 115 10.85 -0.55 3.96
CA GLN A 115 10.45 -1.69 4.78
C GLN A 115 10.03 -1.29 6.21
N PRO A 116 10.74 -0.38 6.91
CA PRO A 116 10.30 0.06 8.24
C PRO A 116 8.93 0.76 8.24
N MET A 117 8.65 1.56 7.19
CA MET A 117 7.35 2.22 7.01
C MET A 117 6.25 1.19 6.73
N LEU A 118 6.49 0.24 5.82
CA LEU A 118 5.51 -0.80 5.54
C LEU A 118 5.25 -1.68 6.76
N LYS A 119 6.28 -2.02 7.54
CA LYS A 119 6.16 -2.78 8.79
C LYS A 119 5.27 -2.07 9.81
N GLU A 120 5.45 -0.77 10.02
CA GLU A 120 4.56 0.00 10.92
C GLU A 120 3.13 0.05 10.37
N LEU A 121 2.93 0.32 9.07
CA LEU A 121 1.60 0.29 8.44
C LEU A 121 0.88 -1.04 8.67
N VAL A 122 1.56 -2.15 8.42
CA VAL A 122 1.02 -3.50 8.61
C VAL A 122 0.65 -3.74 10.07
N THR A 123 1.48 -3.29 11.00
CA THR A 123 1.30 -3.50 12.44
C THR A 123 0.16 -2.65 13.01
N CYS A 124 0.06 -1.39 12.58
CA CYS A 124 -0.78 -0.38 13.22
C CYS A 124 -2.11 -0.12 12.49
N THR A 125 -2.27 -0.56 11.25
CA THR A 125 -3.42 -0.18 10.41
C THR A 125 -4.15 -1.38 9.81
N LYS A 126 -5.23 -1.11 9.06
CA LYS A 126 -6.05 -2.13 8.38
C LYS A 126 -5.77 -2.12 6.88
N SER A 127 -6.09 -3.22 6.20
CA SER A 127 -5.95 -3.39 4.74
C SER A 127 -6.34 -2.16 3.92
N ASN A 128 -7.50 -1.53 4.18
CA ASN A 128 -7.92 -0.34 3.42
C ASN A 128 -7.02 0.88 3.60
N VAL A 129 -6.39 1.06 4.76
CA VAL A 129 -5.43 2.15 4.99
C VAL A 129 -4.19 1.92 4.13
N ILE A 130 -3.69 0.69 4.11
CA ILE A 130 -2.53 0.27 3.32
C ILE A 130 -2.83 0.40 1.82
N LYS A 131 -4.00 -0.06 1.36
CA LYS A 131 -4.47 0.11 -0.03
C LYS A 131 -4.49 1.58 -0.44
N THR A 132 -5.11 2.44 0.37
CA THR A 132 -5.16 3.88 0.09
C THR A 132 -3.77 4.49 0.02
N TYR A 133 -2.85 4.09 0.92
CA TYR A 133 -1.47 4.55 0.84
C TYR A 133 -0.77 4.10 -0.43
N CYS A 134 -0.93 2.83 -0.85
CA CYS A 134 -0.34 2.33 -2.10
C CYS A 134 -0.86 3.10 -3.33
N VAL A 135 -2.16 3.40 -3.38
CA VAL A 135 -2.76 4.25 -4.42
C VAL A 135 -2.17 5.66 -4.40
N LEU A 136 -2.02 6.26 -3.21
CA LEU A 136 -1.41 7.58 -3.08
C LEU A 136 0.06 7.58 -3.53
N CYS A 137 0.85 6.56 -3.18
CA CYS A 137 2.22 6.39 -3.66
C CYS A 137 2.27 6.40 -5.19
N TYR A 138 1.39 5.62 -5.84
CA TYR A 138 1.31 5.55 -7.29
C TYR A 138 0.90 6.89 -7.91
N MET A 139 -0.13 7.53 -7.36
CA MET A 139 -0.64 8.81 -7.89
C MET A 139 0.36 9.96 -7.72
N LEU A 140 1.09 9.98 -6.61
CA LEU A 140 1.99 11.06 -6.21
C LEU A 140 3.45 10.81 -6.56
N GLN A 141 3.76 9.80 -7.39
CA GLN A 141 5.13 9.50 -7.84
C GLN A 141 5.84 10.69 -8.50
N ASN A 142 5.06 11.61 -9.10
CA ASN A 142 5.56 12.84 -9.74
C ASN A 142 5.29 14.10 -8.91
N GLY A 143 5.16 13.96 -7.59
CA GLY A 143 4.98 15.07 -6.66
C GLY A 143 3.54 15.33 -6.23
N ALA A 144 3.32 16.53 -5.69
CA ALA A 144 2.06 16.97 -5.10
C ALA A 144 0.91 16.96 -6.11
N LYS A 145 -0.28 16.48 -5.69
CA LYS A 145 -1.49 16.54 -6.52
C LYS A 145 -2.74 16.81 -5.71
N GLN A 146 -3.69 17.51 -6.32
CA GLN A 146 -5.06 17.61 -5.85
C GLN A 146 -5.82 16.33 -6.20
N ILE A 147 -6.43 15.69 -5.21
CA ILE A 147 -7.16 14.44 -5.40
C ILE A 147 -8.46 14.52 -4.61
N SER A 148 -9.60 14.28 -5.26
CA SER A 148 -10.88 14.25 -4.56
C SER A 148 -11.06 12.95 -3.77
N ASN A 149 -11.81 13.01 -2.66
CA ASN A 149 -12.18 11.80 -1.91
C ASN A 149 -12.97 10.81 -2.77
N ILE A 150 -13.80 11.33 -3.70
CA ILE A 150 -14.53 10.51 -4.68
C ILE A 150 -13.53 9.69 -5.51
N LYS A 151 -12.49 10.34 -6.05
CA LYS A 151 -11.49 9.65 -6.86
C LYS A 151 -10.72 8.59 -6.07
N LEU A 152 -10.33 8.90 -4.83
CA LEU A 152 -9.66 7.93 -3.97
C LEU A 152 -10.55 6.72 -3.66
N ARG A 153 -11.86 6.94 -3.43
CA ARG A 153 -12.82 5.86 -3.19
C ARG A 153 -12.98 4.95 -4.39
N GLU A 154 -13.11 5.52 -5.58
CA GLU A 154 -13.17 4.75 -6.84
C GLU A 154 -11.93 3.87 -6.99
N LEU A 155 -10.74 4.41 -6.75
CA LEU A 155 -9.49 3.67 -6.92
C LEU A 155 -9.29 2.58 -5.86
N THR A 156 -9.78 2.80 -4.63
CA THR A 156 -9.55 1.89 -3.48
C THR A 156 -10.70 0.92 -3.23
N GLY A 157 -11.87 1.12 -3.85
CA GLY A 157 -13.09 0.34 -3.57
C GLY A 157 -13.73 0.67 -2.21
N VAL A 158 -13.39 1.82 -1.59
CA VAL A 158 -13.96 2.26 -0.30
C VAL A 158 -15.34 2.87 -0.51
N SER A 159 -16.33 2.37 0.23
CA SER A 159 -17.74 2.67 -0.03
C SER A 159 -18.24 4.02 0.48
N SER A 160 -17.56 4.70 1.41
CA SER A 160 -18.07 5.96 1.99
C SER A 160 -16.99 7.05 2.12
N ASP A 161 -17.40 8.30 1.99
CA ASP A 161 -16.53 9.47 2.17
C ASP A 161 -16.03 9.60 3.61
N ASN A 162 -16.88 9.29 4.59
CA ASN A 162 -16.51 9.33 6.01
C ASN A 162 -15.40 8.31 6.33
N THR A 163 -15.50 7.11 5.74
CA THR A 163 -14.45 6.08 5.87
C THR A 163 -13.16 6.55 5.19
N MET A 164 -13.24 7.13 4.00
CA MET A 164 -12.07 7.65 3.30
C MET A 164 -11.39 8.78 4.09
N ASP A 165 -12.15 9.75 4.60
CA ASP A 165 -11.59 10.83 5.41
C ASP A 165 -10.95 10.30 6.71
N THR A 166 -11.54 9.28 7.33
CA THR A 166 -10.92 8.60 8.49
C THR A 166 -9.59 7.94 8.11
N ILE A 167 -9.54 7.22 6.98
CA ILE A 167 -8.30 6.60 6.47
C ILE A 167 -7.23 7.67 6.21
N ILE A 168 -7.59 8.77 5.56
CA ILE A 168 -6.68 9.87 5.28
C ILE A 168 -6.18 10.53 6.57
N LYS A 169 -7.06 10.77 7.54
CA LYS A 169 -6.67 11.29 8.87
C LYS A 169 -5.67 10.36 9.57
N VAL A 170 -5.85 9.04 9.47
CA VAL A 170 -4.89 8.06 10.00
C VAL A 170 -3.52 8.20 9.30
N LEU A 171 -3.48 8.25 7.97
CA LEU A 171 -2.23 8.39 7.22
C LEU A 171 -1.51 9.72 7.51
N VAL A 172 -2.25 10.82 7.68
CA VAL A 172 -1.69 12.11 8.09
C VAL A 172 -1.14 12.03 9.52
N LYS A 173 -1.91 11.47 10.46
CA LYS A 173 -1.50 11.35 11.87
C LYS A 173 -0.23 10.51 12.02
N LEU A 174 -0.11 9.45 11.23
CA LEU A 174 1.07 8.57 11.22
C LEU A 174 2.24 9.14 10.41
N GLY A 175 2.10 10.32 9.80
CA GLY A 175 3.18 10.98 9.08
C GLY A 175 3.53 10.38 7.72
N TYR A 176 2.62 9.63 7.10
CA TYR A 176 2.84 9.02 5.78
C TYR A 176 2.57 9.98 4.62
N ILE A 177 1.65 10.92 4.84
CA ILE A 177 1.25 11.93 3.86
C ILE A 177 1.04 13.27 4.56
N LYS A 178 1.22 14.37 3.81
CA LYS A 178 0.73 15.69 4.22
C LYS A 178 -0.49 16.03 3.38
N ARG A 179 -1.47 16.67 4.02
CA ARG A 179 -2.71 17.13 3.40
C ARG A 179 -2.84 18.63 3.63
N THR A 180 -2.84 19.41 2.55
CA THR A 180 -3.02 20.87 2.61
C THR A 180 -4.29 21.27 1.87
N LEU A 181 -5.02 22.25 2.40
CA LEU A 181 -6.19 22.79 1.74
C LEU A 181 -5.73 23.85 0.73
N LYS A 182 -6.12 23.71 -0.54
CA LYS A 182 -5.81 24.65 -1.61
C LYS A 182 -7.11 25.21 -2.20
N PRO A 183 -7.25 26.54 -2.30
CA PRO A 183 -8.37 27.13 -3.02
C PRO A 183 -8.22 26.85 -4.51
N LEU A 184 -9.29 26.40 -5.15
CA LEU A 184 -9.40 26.17 -6.57
C LEU A 184 -10.54 27.05 -7.11
N GLY A 185 -10.20 28.00 -7.97
CA GLY A 185 -11.19 28.78 -8.69
C GLY A 185 -11.90 27.90 -9.71
N LYS A 186 -13.22 27.79 -9.62
CA LYS A 186 -14.05 27.21 -10.69
C LYS A 186 -14.98 28.27 -11.25
N THR A 187 -15.17 28.21 -12.55
CA THR A 187 -16.16 29.00 -13.28
C THR A 187 -17.35 28.12 -13.61
N LYS A 188 -18.55 28.63 -13.36
CA LYS A 188 -19.79 28.01 -13.82
C LYS A 188 -20.64 29.06 -14.51
N ILE A 189 -21.28 28.65 -15.61
CA ILE A 189 -22.30 29.47 -16.26
C ILE A 189 -23.53 29.47 -15.36
N SER A 190 -23.98 30.67 -15.00
CA SER A 190 -25.21 30.90 -14.23
C SER A 190 -26.41 30.21 -14.87
N LYS A 191 -27.45 29.95 -14.06
CA LYS A 191 -28.65 29.25 -14.51
C LYS A 191 -29.40 29.96 -15.64
N ASP A 192 -29.23 31.27 -15.76
CA ASP A 192 -29.83 32.08 -16.83
C ASP A 192 -28.98 32.10 -18.11
N GLY A 193 -27.79 31.49 -18.11
CA GLY A 193 -26.87 31.45 -19.25
C GLY A 193 -26.13 32.77 -19.51
N CYS A 194 -26.44 33.84 -18.77
CA CYS A 194 -26.04 35.20 -19.10
C CYS A 194 -24.78 35.65 -18.38
N ARG A 195 -24.39 34.96 -17.29
CA ARG A 195 -23.23 35.36 -16.46
C ARG A 195 -22.32 34.18 -16.16
N MET A 196 -21.01 34.42 -16.19
CA MET A 196 -20.02 33.54 -15.59
C MET A 196 -19.96 33.85 -14.09
N VAL A 197 -20.16 32.83 -13.26
CA VAL A 197 -20.00 32.92 -11.81
C VAL A 197 -18.71 32.21 -11.44
N GLU A 198 -17.78 32.97 -10.88
CA GLU A 198 -16.59 32.42 -10.24
C GLU A 198 -16.92 32.02 -8.80
N TYR A 199 -16.50 30.83 -8.41
CA TYR A 199 -16.61 30.37 -7.04
C TYR A 199 -15.36 29.59 -6.66
N ILE A 200 -14.96 29.74 -5.40
CA ILE A 200 -13.78 29.06 -4.84
C ILE A 200 -14.25 27.76 -4.21
N ILE A 201 -13.74 26.64 -4.69
CA ILE A 201 -13.86 25.36 -4.00
C ILE A 201 -12.53 25.09 -3.30
N ASN A 202 -12.56 24.65 -2.06
CA ASN A 202 -11.37 24.17 -1.40
C ASN A 202 -11.16 22.68 -1.73
N GLU A 203 -10.05 22.35 -2.38
CA GLU A 203 -9.65 20.97 -2.66
C GLU A 203 -8.37 20.63 -1.87
N TYR A 204 -8.22 19.36 -1.48
CA TYR A 204 -7.04 18.92 -0.76
C TYR A 204 -5.92 18.56 -1.74
N GLU A 205 -4.76 19.15 -1.51
CA GLU A 205 -3.50 18.75 -2.13
C GLU A 205 -2.75 17.80 -1.20
N TYR A 206 -2.30 16.69 -1.76
CA TYR A 206 -1.61 15.62 -1.05
C TYR A 206 -0.15 15.55 -1.48
N THR A 207 0.73 15.27 -0.52
CA THR A 207 2.15 14.96 -0.74
C THR A 207 2.56 13.75 0.08
N LEU A 208 3.46 12.92 -0.46
CA LEU A 208 4.07 11.84 0.30
C LEU A 208 5.12 12.42 1.25
N CYS A 209 5.17 11.90 2.47
CA CYS A 209 6.33 12.11 3.32
C CYS A 209 7.46 11.19 2.87
N SER A 210 8.68 11.73 2.82
CA SER A 210 9.90 10.94 2.66
C SER A 210 10.17 10.05 3.87
N TYR A 211 11.02 9.05 3.70
CA TYR A 211 11.44 8.18 4.79
C TYR A 211 12.05 8.96 5.97
N ASP A 212 12.88 9.96 5.68
CA ASP A 212 13.53 10.77 6.70
C ASP A 212 12.54 11.65 7.46
N GLU A 213 11.56 12.24 6.78
CA GLU A 213 10.47 12.99 7.41
C GLU A 213 9.63 12.10 8.32
N TRP A 214 9.26 10.91 7.84
CA TRP A 214 8.53 9.93 8.64
C TRP A 214 9.32 9.47 9.87
N LYS A 215 10.61 9.17 9.71
CA LYS A 215 11.51 8.72 10.79
C LYS A 215 11.68 9.78 11.89
N GLN A 216 11.71 11.06 11.52
CA GLN A 216 11.77 12.15 12.50
C GLN A 216 10.51 12.29 13.34
N LEU A 217 9.35 11.87 12.82
CA LEU A 217 8.08 11.90 13.55
C LEU A 217 7.95 10.70 14.50
N THR A 218 8.36 9.51 14.06
CA THR A 218 8.29 8.29 14.87
C THR A 218 9.27 8.27 16.03
N ASN A 219 10.44 8.91 15.89
CA ASN A 219 11.40 9.06 17.00
C ASN A 219 10.95 10.08 18.07
N LYS A 220 9.86 10.84 17.84
CA LYS A 220 9.31 11.81 18.79
C LYS A 220 8.13 11.28 19.59
N ALA A 221 7.63 10.09 19.28
CA ALA A 221 6.49 9.45 19.92
C ALA A 221 6.95 8.34 20.89
#